data_AF-A0A527Y2Q2-F1
#
_entry.id   AF-A0A527Y2Q2-F1
#
_cell.length_a   1.000
_cell.length_b   1.000
_cell.length_c   1.000
_cell.angle_alpha   90.00
_cell.angle_beta   90.00
_cell.angle_gamma   90.00
#
_symmetry.space_group_name_H-M   'P 1'
#
loop_
_entity.id
_entity.type
_entity.pdbx_description
1 polymer ?
#
loop_
_entity_poly.entity_id
_entity_poly.type
_entity_poly.pdbx_seq_one_letter_code
_entity_poly.pdbx_strand_id
1 'polypeptide(L)' 'PVIGIGPGLKGGDIGLRPTFADIGETVADHLGLAAGRHGTSFLATIGGHA' A
#
# COMPACT_ATOMS: atom_id res chain seq x y z
N PRO A 1 0.31 -14.17 4.95
CA PRO A 1 0.60 -12.91 5.70
C PRO A 1 1.23 -11.90 4.74
N VAL A 2 0.98 -10.60 4.93
CA VAL A 2 1.59 -9.51 4.14
C VAL A 2 2.30 -8.57 5.11
N ILE A 3 3.57 -8.26 4.84
CA ILE A 3 4.40 -7.35 5.65
C ILE A 3 5.08 -6.38 4.68
N GLY A 4 4.95 -5.08 4.93
CA GLY A 4 5.64 -4.02 4.17
C GLY A 4 6.62 -3.27 5.05
N ILE A 5 7.80 -2.94 4.51
CA ILE A 5 8.85 -2.20 5.21
C ILE A 5 9.36 -1.13 4.26
N GLY A 6 9.37 0.13 4.73
CA GLY A 6 9.82 1.26 3.92
C GLY A 6 10.44 2.36 4.81
N PRO A 7 11.54 2.99 4.39
CA PRO A 7 12.13 4.10 5.13
C PRO A 7 11.17 5.28 5.28
N GLY A 8 11.14 5.90 6.45
CA GLY A 8 10.32 7.09 6.70
C GLY A 8 8.82 6.84 6.75
N LEU A 9 8.35 5.59 6.62
CA LEU A 9 6.94 5.26 6.81
C LEU A 9 6.63 5.26 8.30
N LYS A 10 5.54 5.93 8.67
CA LYS A 10 4.96 5.84 10.01
C LYS A 10 4.58 4.39 10.36
N GLY A 11 4.20 3.62 9.35
CA GLY A 11 3.71 2.25 9.51
C GLY A 11 2.30 2.21 10.11
N GLY A 12 1.78 1.00 10.30
CA GLY A 12 0.45 0.79 10.87
C GLY A 12 -0.16 -0.55 10.47
N ASP A 13 -1.31 -0.86 11.07
CA ASP A 13 -2.15 -1.97 10.63
C ASP A 13 -2.84 -1.62 9.32
N ILE A 14 -2.74 -2.51 8.33
CA ILE A 14 -3.39 -2.37 7.01
C ILE A 14 -4.72 -3.13 6.93
N GLY A 15 -5.10 -3.79 8.03
CA GLY A 15 -6.28 -4.64 8.14
C GLY A 15 -6.22 -5.88 7.26
N LEU A 16 -7.35 -6.59 7.19
CA LEU A 16 -7.51 -7.68 6.23
C LEU A 16 -7.62 -7.11 4.82
N ARG A 17 -6.77 -7.58 3.91
CA ARG A 17 -6.84 -7.21 2.49
C ARG A 17 -7.73 -8.20 1.73
N PRO A 18 -8.79 -7.74 1.03
CA PRO A 18 -9.72 -8.62 0.32
C PRO A 18 -9.09 -9.31 -0.90
N THR A 19 -7.94 -8.83 -1.36
CA THR A 19 -7.27 -9.31 -2.57
C THR A 19 -5.77 -9.05 -2.53
N PHE A 20 -4.98 -9.90 -3.19
CA PHE A 20 -3.55 -9.67 -3.36
C PHE A 20 -3.23 -8.50 -4.29
N ALA A 21 -4.19 -8.06 -5.12
CA ALA A 21 -4.02 -6.91 -5.99
C ALA A 21 -3.75 -5.61 -5.23
N ASP A 22 -4.18 -5.50 -3.96
CA ASP A 22 -3.91 -4.35 -3.11
C ASP A 22 -2.41 -4.07 -2.92
N ILE A 23 -1.57 -5.11 -2.97
CA ILE A 23 -0.11 -4.96 -2.92
C ILE A 23 0.37 -4.23 -4.19
N GLY A 24 -0.10 -4.68 -5.36
CA GLY A 24 0.24 -4.08 -6.64
C GLY A 24 -0.25 -2.64 -6.75
N GLU A 25 -1.49 -2.35 -6.32
CA GLU A 25 -2.02 -0.99 -6.30
C GLU A 25 -1.23 -0.06 -5.38
N THR A 26 -0.74 -0.56 -4.23
CA THR A 26 0.09 0.22 -3.32
C THR A 26 1.46 0.54 -3.94
N VAL A 27 2.04 -0.39 -4.70
CA VAL A 27 3.27 -0.15 -5.47
C VAL A 27 3.04 0.83 -6.61
N ALA A 28 1.92 0.72 -7.32
CA ALA A 28 1.56 1.63 -8.41
C ALA A 28 1.40 3.07 -7.89
N ASP A 29 0.67 3.24 -6.80
CA ASP A 29 0.48 4.52 -6.10
C ASP A 29 1.82 5.13 -5.67
N HIS A 30 2.70 4.33 -5.05
CA HIS A 30 4.03 4.78 -4.62
C HIS A 30 4.90 5.28 -5.78
N LEU A 31 4.79 4.64 -6.95
CA LEU A 31 5.56 4.98 -8.15
C LEU A 31 4.89 6.04 -9.04
N GLY A 32 3.68 6.52 -8.69
CA GLY A 32 2.91 7.44 -9.52
C GLY A 32 2.42 6.82 -10.83
N LEU A 33 2.16 5.51 -10.84
CA LEU A 33 1.64 4.77 -12.00
C LEU A 33 0.10 4.79 -12.00
N ALA A 34 -0.48 4.49 -13.18
CA ALA A 34 -1.92 4.32 -13.29
C ALA A 34 -2.40 3.14 -12.42
N ALA A 35 -3.51 3.33 -11.72
CA ALA A 35 -4.15 2.29 -10.94
C ALA A 35 -4.64 1.13 -11.84
N GLY A 36 -4.52 -0.08 -11.33
CA GLY A 36 -5.14 -1.26 -11.92
C GLY A 36 -6.61 -1.38 -11.54
N ARG A 37 -7.21 -2.52 -11.91
CA ARG A 37 -8.67 -2.72 -11.87
C ARG A 37 -9.17 -3.55 -10.68
N HIS A 38 -8.26 -4.11 -9.89
CA HIS A 38 -8.57 -5.25 -9.02
C HIS A 38 -8.24 -5.07 -7.54
N GLY A 39 -7.64 -3.94 -7.16
CA GLY A 39 -7.22 -3.71 -5.78
C GLY A 39 -7.46 -2.28 -5.32
N THR A 40 -6.99 -2.00 -4.12
CA THR A 40 -6.99 -0.68 -3.51
C THR A 40 -5.67 -0.47 -2.77
N SER A 41 -4.99 0.63 -3.08
CA SER A 41 -3.77 1.04 -2.38
C SER A 41 -4.04 1.24 -0.89
N PHE A 42 -3.10 0.81 -0.05
CA PHE A 42 -3.06 1.15 1.39
C PHE A 42 -1.90 2.10 1.72
N LEU A 43 -1.31 2.74 0.71
CA LEU A 43 -0.15 3.64 0.90
C LEU A 43 -0.46 4.78 1.87
N ALA A 44 -1.63 5.41 1.76
CA ALA A 44 -2.04 6.49 2.65
C ALA A 44 -2.19 6.04 4.12
N THR A 45 -2.50 4.77 4.38
CA THR A 45 -2.64 4.23 5.74
C THR A 45 -1.29 4.13 6.45
N ILE A 46 -0.24 3.78 5.71
CA ILE A 46 1.13 3.63 6.24
C ILE A 46 2.00 4.87 5.97
N GLY A 47 1.50 5.77 5.13
CA GLY A 47 2.12 7.01 4.70
C GLY A 47 2.05 8.08 5.77
N GLY A 48 3.19 8.68 6.04
CA GLY A 48 3.36 9.82 6.92
C GLY A 48 4.80 10.25 6.81
N HIS A 49 5.06 11.52 6.54
CA HIS A 49 6.42 12.04 6.57
C HIS A 49 6.88 12.07 8.03
N ALA A 50 8.07 11.53 8.30
CA ALA A 50 8.86 11.90 9.46
C ALA A 50 9.44 13.30 9.26
#